data_AF-A0A941E0P0-F1
#
_entry.id   AF-A0A941E0P0-F1
#
_cell.length_a   1.000
_cell.length_b   1.000
_cell.length_c   1.000
_cell.angle_alpha   90.00
_cell.angle_beta   90.00
_cell.angle_gamma   90.00
#
_symmetry.space_group_name_H-M   'P 1'
#
loop_
_entity.id
_entity.type
_entity.pdbx_description
1 polymer ?
#
loop_
_entity_poly.entity_id
_entity_poly.type
_entity_poly.pdbx_seq_one_letter_code
_entity_poly.pdbx_strand_id
1 'polypeptide(L)'
;MNQSDDLKLKRAVQLLCSTGIRRPMSMEKIKIWLKQFDPGPEQTLALLILRHLIYRTTDQIESSLIQALRKMTLHFATNNSDREEFNWKDILGGKTNLSFIFGPPAHEYTKPGKSGELVIRLLKQIFPLDSNQIQYPGTITKLEEDERYLMIDDGTFTGDQLSGVIEQFGGMMKSPGKTGIIVSIAHEKALEKLQKTYPGIPIFFGEKMSHLDGLLELSNRWISEGNWPYIEITPYEVYQSVVETKCRFEEKQPLGYAGLGLLVAYEHGIPDDSLQFLWCKSESWTPLFNR
;
A
#
# COMPACT_ATOMS: atom_id res chain seq x y z
N MET A 1 -33.60 7.45 -4.13
CA MET A 1 -33.05 6.34 -3.32
C MET A 1 -33.80 6.29 -2.01
N ASN A 2 -34.35 5.14 -1.64
CA ASN A 2 -35.02 4.99 -0.34
C ASN A 2 -33.96 5.07 0.78
N GLN A 3 -34.29 5.65 1.94
CA GLN A 3 -33.49 5.56 3.17
C GLN A 3 -32.93 4.14 3.44
N SER A 4 -33.61 3.12 2.90
CA SER A 4 -33.20 1.72 2.84
C SER A 4 -31.77 1.48 2.32
N ASP A 5 -31.32 2.13 1.25
CA ASP A 5 -30.05 1.76 0.62
C ASP A 5 -28.83 2.41 1.31
N ASP A 6 -28.95 3.65 1.76
CA ASP A 6 -27.97 4.25 2.68
C ASP A 6 -27.90 3.48 4.00
N LEU A 7 -29.03 2.96 4.50
CA LEU A 7 -29.05 2.11 5.68
C LEU A 7 -28.30 0.79 5.44
N LYS A 8 -28.44 0.18 4.25
CA LYS A 8 -27.66 -1.01 3.86
C LYS A 8 -26.16 -0.68 3.78
N LEU A 9 -25.78 0.46 3.21
CA LEU A 9 -24.38 0.90 3.17
C LEU A 9 -23.81 1.12 4.57
N LYS A 10 -24.54 1.83 5.44
CA LYS A 10 -24.17 2.05 6.85
C LYS A 10 -23.98 0.72 7.59
N ARG A 11 -24.89 -0.24 7.38
CA ARG A 11 -24.78 -1.60 7.94
C ARG A 11 -23.55 -2.34 7.41
N ALA A 12 -23.25 -2.26 6.12
CA ALA A 12 -22.07 -2.88 5.53
C ALA A 12 -20.78 -2.29 6.10
N VAL A 13 -20.69 -0.95 6.21
CA VAL A 13 -19.54 -0.26 6.84
C VAL A 13 -19.40 -0.67 8.31
N GLN A 14 -20.50 -0.72 9.05
CA GLN A 14 -20.50 -1.16 10.44
C GLN A 14 -20.02 -2.60 10.60
N LEU A 15 -20.45 -3.50 9.71
CA LEU A 15 -20.02 -4.88 9.71
C LEU A 15 -18.49 -4.97 9.50
N LEU A 16 -17.95 -4.27 8.50
CA LEU A 16 -16.51 -4.24 8.19
C LEU A 16 -15.64 -3.77 9.36
N CYS A 17 -16.14 -2.86 10.21
CA CYS A 17 -15.45 -2.44 11.42
C CYS A 17 -15.62 -3.45 12.57
N SER A 18 -16.82 -4.01 12.74
CA SER A 18 -17.12 -4.91 13.86
C SER A 18 -16.48 -6.29 13.73
N THR A 19 -16.28 -6.80 12.50
CA THR A 19 -15.71 -8.12 12.21
C THR A 19 -14.18 -8.19 12.41
N GLY A 20 -13.54 -7.08 12.79
CA GLY A 20 -12.09 -7.03 12.98
C GLY A 20 -11.28 -6.77 11.71
N ILE A 21 -11.90 -6.88 10.53
CA ILE A 21 -11.24 -6.71 9.22
C ILE A 21 -10.56 -5.34 9.08
N ARG A 22 -11.11 -4.31 9.75
CA ARG A 22 -10.56 -2.95 9.73
C ARG A 22 -10.11 -2.43 11.09
N ARG A 23 -9.85 -3.28 12.09
CA ARG A 23 -9.30 -2.77 13.36
C ARG A 23 -7.93 -2.15 13.13
N PRO A 24 -7.57 -1.06 13.83
CA PRO A 24 -8.30 -0.37 14.91
C PRO A 24 -9.33 0.70 14.46
N MET A 25 -9.70 0.80 13.18
CA MET A 25 -10.69 1.77 12.70
C MET A 25 -12.02 1.63 13.43
N SER A 26 -12.34 2.62 14.28
CA SER A 26 -13.54 2.61 15.09
C SER A 26 -14.75 3.22 14.35
N MET A 27 -15.94 2.73 14.69
CA MET A 27 -17.18 3.32 14.20
C MET A 27 -17.39 4.75 14.70
N GLU A 28 -16.78 5.12 15.82
CA GLU A 28 -16.82 6.50 16.32
C GLU A 28 -16.06 7.44 15.37
N LYS A 29 -14.84 7.08 14.97
CA LYS A 29 -14.05 7.86 14.01
C LYS A 29 -14.79 8.02 12.67
N ILE A 30 -15.39 6.93 12.18
CA ILE A 30 -16.20 6.95 10.96
C ILE A 30 -17.43 7.86 11.11
N LYS A 31 -18.13 7.81 12.25
CA LYS A 31 -19.28 8.69 12.50
C LYS A 31 -18.87 10.16 12.54
N ILE A 32 -17.74 10.49 13.15
CA ILE A 32 -17.19 11.85 13.17
C ILE A 32 -16.90 12.30 11.74
N TRP A 33 -16.22 11.47 10.95
CA TRP A 33 -15.89 11.78 9.56
C TRP A 33 -17.14 11.98 8.69
N LEU A 34 -18.14 11.09 8.81
CA LEU A 34 -19.41 11.15 8.08
C LEU A 34 -20.26 12.39 8.41
N LYS A 35 -20.10 13.00 9.58
CA LYS A 35 -20.84 14.22 9.97
C LYS A 35 -20.41 15.47 9.19
N GLN A 36 -19.28 15.41 8.47
CA GLN A 36 -18.77 16.52 7.67
C GLN A 36 -19.42 16.59 6.28
N PHE A 37 -20.20 15.57 5.90
CA PHE A 37 -20.89 15.47 4.61
C PHE A 37 -22.36 15.81 4.76
N ASP A 38 -22.92 16.54 3.79
CA ASP A 38 -24.34 16.87 3.79
C ASP A 38 -25.20 15.64 3.46
N PRO A 39 -26.43 15.56 4.00
CA PRO A 39 -27.39 14.54 3.59
C PRO A 39 -27.63 14.59 2.07
N GLY A 40 -27.67 13.43 1.43
CA GLY A 40 -27.83 13.31 -0.02
C GLY A 40 -26.53 12.83 -0.71
N PRO A 41 -26.16 13.39 -1.87
CA PRO A 41 -25.05 12.89 -2.69
C PRO A 41 -23.73 12.75 -1.95
N GLU A 42 -23.40 13.71 -1.10
CA GLU A 42 -22.15 13.70 -0.32
C GLU A 42 -22.09 12.54 0.67
N GLN A 43 -23.17 12.32 1.43
CA GLN A 43 -23.23 11.22 2.40
C GLN A 43 -23.22 9.85 1.69
N THR A 44 -23.91 9.70 0.56
CA THR A 44 -23.86 8.46 -0.25
C THR A 44 -22.45 8.21 -0.78
N LEU A 45 -21.77 9.25 -1.30
CA LEU A 45 -20.37 9.16 -1.74
C LEU A 45 -19.47 8.69 -0.59
N ALA A 46 -19.56 9.34 0.57
CA ALA A 46 -18.75 9.00 1.73
C ALA A 46 -18.94 7.54 2.17
N LEU A 47 -20.18 7.05 2.13
CA LEU A 47 -20.51 5.66 2.45
C LEU A 47 -19.98 4.67 1.40
N LEU A 48 -20.05 5.00 0.12
CA LEU A 48 -19.49 4.18 -0.96
C LEU A 48 -17.97 4.11 -0.87
N ILE A 49 -17.31 5.21 -0.55
CA ILE A 49 -15.86 5.25 -0.31
C ILE A 49 -15.50 4.39 0.90
N LEU A 50 -16.18 4.55 2.03
CA LEU A 50 -15.96 3.68 3.20
C LEU A 50 -16.21 2.21 2.88
N ARG A 51 -17.21 1.88 2.08
CA ARG A 51 -17.48 0.49 1.66
C ARG A 51 -16.30 -0.09 0.88
N HIS A 52 -15.75 0.65 -0.08
CA HIS A 52 -14.71 0.18 -0.99
C HIS A 52 -13.28 0.45 -0.51
N LEU A 53 -13.11 1.12 0.64
CA LEU A 53 -11.82 1.39 1.24
C LEU A 53 -11.04 0.09 1.52
N ILE A 54 -9.92 -0.06 0.83
CA ILE A 54 -8.93 -1.10 1.01
C ILE A 54 -8.09 -0.73 2.24
N TYR A 55 -8.56 -1.16 3.41
CA TYR A 55 -7.81 -1.00 4.64
C TYR A 55 -7.01 -2.27 4.93
N ARG A 56 -5.73 -2.13 5.30
CA ARG A 56 -4.89 -3.26 5.73
C ARG A 56 -4.40 -3.06 7.15
N THR A 57 -4.71 -4.05 8.00
CA THR A 57 -4.14 -4.16 9.36
C THR A 57 -2.68 -4.56 9.30
N THR A 58 -1.95 -4.41 10.40
CA THR A 58 -0.57 -4.89 10.50
C THR A 58 -0.45 -6.38 10.15
N ASP A 59 -1.36 -7.23 10.67
CA ASP A 59 -1.38 -8.68 10.37
C ASP A 59 -1.61 -8.97 8.88
N GLN A 60 -2.44 -8.15 8.22
CA GLN A 60 -2.70 -8.31 6.78
C GLN A 60 -1.49 -7.90 5.94
N ILE A 61 -0.81 -6.82 6.31
CA ILE A 61 0.47 -6.43 5.68
C ILE A 61 1.50 -7.53 5.86
N GLU A 62 1.63 -8.09 7.07
CA GLU A 62 2.52 -9.22 7.35
C GLU A 62 2.19 -10.42 6.46
N SER A 63 0.91 -10.80 6.38
CA SER A 63 0.46 -11.90 5.51
C SER A 63 0.78 -11.65 4.03
N SER A 64 0.66 -10.41 3.56
CA SER A 64 0.98 -10.04 2.18
C SER A 64 2.49 -10.03 1.92
N LEU A 65 3.31 -9.58 2.89
CA LEU A 65 4.76 -9.71 2.84
C LEU A 65 5.21 -11.18 2.82
N ILE A 66 4.59 -12.06 3.60
CA ILE A 66 4.89 -13.51 3.57
C ILE A 66 4.65 -14.09 2.17
N GLN A 67 3.58 -13.67 1.48
CA GLN A 67 3.33 -14.12 0.11
C GLN A 67 4.41 -13.63 -0.86
N ALA A 68 4.83 -12.37 -0.73
CA ALA A 68 5.93 -11.82 -1.53
C ALA A 68 7.25 -12.55 -1.25
N LEU A 69 7.59 -12.79 0.02
CA LEU A 69 8.76 -13.55 0.45
C LEU A 69 8.78 -14.97 -0.12
N ARG A 70 7.65 -15.70 -0.08
CA ARG A 70 7.56 -17.04 -0.67
C ARG A 70 7.86 -17.04 -2.16
N LYS A 71 7.30 -16.07 -2.91
CA LYS A 71 7.58 -15.92 -4.35
C LYS A 71 9.05 -15.59 -4.61
N MET A 72 9.63 -14.71 -3.78
CA MET A 72 11.04 -14.36 -3.83
C MET A 72 11.94 -15.57 -3.60
N THR A 73 11.66 -16.34 -2.54
CA THR A 73 12.41 -17.55 -2.21
C THR A 73 12.34 -18.58 -3.32
N LEU A 74 11.16 -18.80 -3.91
CA LEU A 74 10.99 -19.69 -5.07
C LEU A 74 11.79 -19.20 -6.30
N HIS A 75 11.89 -17.89 -6.50
CA HIS A 75 12.63 -17.30 -7.60
C HIS A 75 14.14 -17.52 -7.46
N PHE A 76 14.70 -17.32 -6.26
CA PHE A 76 16.15 -17.47 -6.03
C PHE A 76 16.59 -18.89 -5.67
N ALA A 77 15.70 -19.77 -5.22
CA ALA A 77 15.99 -21.18 -5.05
C ALA A 77 16.33 -21.79 -6.41
N THR A 78 17.63 -21.94 -6.67
CA THR A 78 18.21 -22.24 -7.98
C THR A 78 18.20 -23.73 -8.33
N ASN A 79 18.14 -24.62 -7.34
CA ASN A 79 18.13 -26.07 -7.56
C ASN A 79 16.78 -26.69 -7.19
N ASN A 80 16.32 -27.65 -8.00
CA ASN A 80 15.09 -28.40 -7.69
C ASN A 80 15.21 -29.17 -6.36
N SER A 81 16.41 -29.61 -5.98
CA SER A 81 16.68 -30.24 -4.68
C SER A 81 16.30 -29.32 -3.52
N ASP A 82 16.70 -28.04 -3.57
CA ASP A 82 16.47 -27.10 -2.48
C ASP A 82 14.97 -26.82 -2.28
N ARG A 83 14.20 -26.88 -3.38
CA ARG A 83 12.73 -26.70 -3.36
C ARG A 83 11.99 -27.91 -2.81
N GLU A 84 12.56 -29.10 -2.95
CA GLU A 84 12.00 -30.35 -2.42
C GLU A 84 12.38 -30.58 -0.96
N GLU A 85 13.57 -30.13 -0.55
CA GLU A 85 14.14 -30.37 0.78
C GLU A 85 13.82 -29.28 1.81
N PHE A 86 13.79 -28.00 1.41
CA PHE A 86 13.67 -26.88 2.32
C PHE A 86 12.38 -26.07 2.12
N ASN A 87 11.73 -25.66 3.21
CA ASN A 87 10.66 -24.69 3.12
C ASN A 87 11.22 -23.26 2.97
N TRP A 88 10.36 -22.30 2.66
CA TRP A 88 10.81 -20.92 2.41
C TRP A 88 11.50 -20.26 3.63
N LYS A 89 11.14 -20.62 4.87
CA LYS A 89 11.80 -20.12 6.08
C LYS A 89 13.19 -20.72 6.25
N ASP A 90 13.37 -21.99 5.88
CA ASP A 90 14.67 -22.65 5.90
C ASP A 90 15.66 -21.97 4.95
N ILE A 91 15.18 -21.63 3.74
CA ILE A 91 15.99 -20.93 2.74
C ILE A 91 16.36 -19.52 3.23
N LEU A 92 15.39 -18.77 3.78
CA LEU A 92 15.67 -17.46 4.38
C LEU A 92 16.60 -17.51 5.58
N GLY A 93 16.54 -18.60 6.36
CA GLY A 93 17.37 -18.85 7.53
C GLY A 93 18.78 -19.36 7.21
N GLY A 94 19.19 -19.35 5.94
CA GLY A 94 20.55 -19.72 5.53
C GLY A 94 20.85 -21.22 5.55
N LYS A 95 19.82 -22.08 5.45
CA LYS A 95 20.04 -23.54 5.28
C LYS A 95 20.46 -23.93 3.85
N THR A 96 20.42 -22.99 2.91
CA THR A 96 20.97 -23.14 1.57
C THR A 96 22.29 -22.37 1.44
N ASN A 97 22.99 -22.54 0.32
CA ASN A 97 24.17 -21.74 -0.02
C ASN A 97 23.84 -20.29 -0.43
N LEU A 98 22.69 -19.74 -0.01
CA LEU A 98 22.30 -18.37 -0.29
C LEU A 98 22.16 -17.58 1.01
N SER A 99 22.69 -16.37 1.00
CA SER A 99 22.52 -15.40 2.09
C SER A 99 21.61 -14.26 1.63
N PHE A 100 20.64 -13.90 2.46
CA PHE A 100 19.67 -12.85 2.16
C PHE A 100 19.91 -11.63 3.05
N ILE A 101 20.04 -10.48 2.40
CA ILE A 101 20.19 -9.16 3.02
C ILE A 101 18.96 -8.34 2.66
N PHE A 102 18.36 -7.70 3.66
CA PHE A 102 17.14 -6.90 3.55
C PHE A 102 17.43 -5.45 3.89
N GLY A 103 16.86 -4.53 3.11
CA GLY A 103 17.01 -3.10 3.38
C GLY A 103 15.77 -2.31 3.01
N PRO A 104 15.30 -1.39 3.85
CA PRO A 104 14.24 -0.49 3.45
C PRO A 104 14.76 0.56 2.45
N PRO A 105 13.89 1.20 1.66
CA PRO A 105 14.28 2.24 0.70
C PRO A 105 14.79 3.55 1.35
N ALA A 106 14.86 3.64 2.68
CA ALA A 106 15.30 4.85 3.38
C ALA A 106 16.83 4.93 3.53
N HIS A 107 17.33 6.10 3.95
CA HIS A 107 18.71 6.30 4.40
C HIS A 107 18.76 6.53 5.92
N GLU A 108 19.95 6.46 6.52
CA GLU A 108 20.26 6.46 7.97
C GLU A 108 19.75 7.67 8.77
N TYR A 109 19.10 8.64 8.13
CA TYR A 109 18.58 9.88 8.76
C TYR A 109 17.07 10.05 8.60
N THR A 110 16.32 8.97 8.47
CA THR A 110 14.87 9.05 8.59
C THR A 110 14.46 9.08 10.07
N LYS A 111 13.61 10.06 10.44
CA LYS A 111 13.06 10.15 11.80
C LYS A 111 12.51 8.77 12.22
N PRO A 112 12.73 8.33 13.48
CA PRO A 112 12.15 7.09 14.00
C PRO A 112 10.64 7.04 13.74
N GLY A 113 10.15 5.94 13.13
CA GLY A 113 8.72 5.72 12.89
C GLY A 113 8.22 5.87 11.44
N LYS A 114 9.10 5.94 10.42
CA LYS A 114 8.69 5.85 9.00
C LYS A 114 8.46 4.40 8.54
N SER A 115 7.80 4.23 7.38
CA SER A 115 7.39 2.93 6.79
C SER A 115 8.50 1.87 6.79
N GLY A 116 9.73 2.25 6.42
CA GLY A 116 10.86 1.32 6.38
C GLY A 116 11.19 0.63 7.71
N GLU A 117 11.17 1.36 8.83
CA GLU A 117 11.47 0.77 10.15
C GLU A 117 10.33 -0.16 10.62
N LEU A 118 9.10 0.19 10.27
CA LEU A 118 7.94 -0.67 10.54
C LEU A 118 8.05 -1.97 9.77
N VAL A 119 8.40 -1.93 8.48
CA VAL A 119 8.54 -3.11 7.63
C VAL A 119 9.67 -4.03 8.13
N ILE A 120 10.81 -3.47 8.56
CA ILE A 120 11.88 -4.26 9.18
C ILE A 120 11.41 -4.92 10.49
N ARG A 121 10.62 -4.20 11.31
CA ARG A 121 10.03 -4.78 12.52
C ARG A 121 9.09 -5.93 12.19
N LEU A 122 8.27 -5.80 11.14
CA LEU A 122 7.38 -6.87 10.69
C LEU A 122 8.17 -8.08 10.19
N LEU A 123 9.24 -7.87 9.43
CA LEU A 123 10.10 -8.96 9.01
C LEU A 123 10.67 -9.76 10.19
N LYS A 124 11.14 -9.08 11.24
CA LYS A 124 11.65 -9.72 12.47
C LYS A 124 10.59 -10.55 13.21
N GLN A 125 9.31 -10.24 13.02
CA GLN A 125 8.19 -11.04 13.58
C GLN A 125 7.91 -12.28 12.73
N ILE A 126 8.07 -12.19 11.40
CA ILE A 126 7.87 -13.31 10.47
C ILE A 126 8.93 -14.40 10.64
N PHE A 127 10.20 -13.99 10.74
CA PHE A 127 11.35 -14.88 10.96
C PHE A 127 12.52 -14.17 11.67
N PRO A 128 13.36 -14.91 12.41
CA PRO A 128 14.54 -14.33 13.05
C PRO A 128 15.51 -13.76 12.01
N LEU A 129 15.81 -12.47 12.12
CA LEU A 129 16.81 -11.78 11.31
C LEU A 129 17.94 -11.29 12.20
N ASP A 130 19.16 -11.62 11.82
CA ASP A 130 20.36 -11.07 12.45
C ASP A 130 20.62 -9.64 11.98
N SER A 131 21.28 -8.84 12.81
CA SER A 131 21.56 -7.43 12.50
C SER A 131 22.41 -7.25 11.23
N ASN A 132 23.26 -8.21 10.88
CA ASN A 132 24.06 -8.19 9.65
C ASN A 132 23.23 -8.44 8.38
N GLN A 133 22.03 -9.02 8.51
CA GLN A 133 21.09 -9.23 7.40
C GLN A 133 20.23 -7.99 7.13
N ILE A 134 20.33 -6.93 7.94
CA ILE A 134 19.58 -5.69 7.76
C ILE A 134 20.57 -4.59 7.38
N GLN A 135 20.59 -4.24 6.10
CA GLN A 135 21.52 -3.25 5.57
C GLN A 135 20.82 -2.35 4.57
N TYR A 136 21.14 -1.06 4.60
CA TYR A 136 20.52 -0.08 3.71
C TYR A 136 21.16 -0.10 2.31
N PRO A 137 20.45 0.33 1.25
CA PRO A 137 20.99 0.31 -0.11
C PRO A 137 22.32 1.05 -0.27
N GLY A 138 22.63 2.04 0.58
CA GLY A 138 23.89 2.80 0.50
C GLY A 138 25.09 2.14 1.19
N THR A 139 24.90 1.12 2.02
CA THR A 139 25.98 0.54 2.83
C THR A 139 26.71 -0.59 2.12
N ILE A 140 26.08 -1.21 1.13
CA ILE A 140 26.63 -2.33 0.36
C ILE A 140 27.24 -1.77 -0.93
N THR A 141 28.48 -2.11 -1.24
CA THR A 141 29.09 -1.68 -2.52
C THR A 141 29.08 -2.79 -3.56
N LYS A 142 29.12 -4.05 -3.11
CA LYS A 142 29.15 -5.25 -3.93
C LYS A 142 28.52 -6.41 -3.15
N LEU A 143 27.86 -7.31 -3.88
CA LEU A 143 27.35 -8.57 -3.37
C LEU A 143 28.27 -9.71 -3.82
N GLU A 144 28.54 -10.64 -2.92
CA GLU A 144 29.20 -11.92 -3.25
C GLU A 144 28.29 -12.81 -4.13
N GLU A 145 28.75 -13.99 -4.54
CA GLU A 145 27.95 -14.85 -5.45
C GLU A 145 26.73 -15.50 -4.79
N ASP A 146 26.84 -15.83 -3.52
CA ASP A 146 25.80 -16.40 -2.68
C ASP A 146 24.88 -15.36 -2.06
N GLU A 147 25.26 -14.08 -2.08
CA GLU A 147 24.49 -13.01 -1.46
C GLU A 147 23.36 -12.49 -2.37
N ARG A 148 22.20 -12.25 -1.77
CA ARG A 148 21.04 -11.63 -2.40
C ARG A 148 20.61 -10.41 -1.61
N TYR A 149 20.34 -9.30 -2.32
CA TYR A 149 19.87 -8.07 -1.71
C TYR A 149 18.41 -7.77 -2.06
N LEU A 150 17.58 -7.58 -1.03
CA LEU A 150 16.15 -7.41 -1.16
C LEU A 150 15.75 -6.06 -0.57
N MET A 151 15.38 -5.13 -1.44
CA MET A 151 14.78 -3.88 -0.99
C MET A 151 13.32 -4.13 -0.59
N ILE A 152 12.94 -3.75 0.63
CA ILE A 152 11.61 -4.05 1.18
C ILE A 152 10.84 -2.81 1.61
N ASP A 153 9.56 -2.71 1.25
CA ASP A 153 8.66 -1.64 1.71
C ASP A 153 7.23 -2.17 1.94
N ASP A 154 6.37 -1.36 2.53
CA ASP A 154 4.96 -1.72 2.72
C ASP A 154 4.17 -1.66 1.41
N GLY A 155 4.47 -0.71 0.51
CA GLY A 155 3.86 -0.66 -0.80
C GLY A 155 4.60 0.19 -1.82
N THR A 156 4.23 0.02 -3.09
CA THR A 156 4.71 0.88 -4.18
C THR A 156 3.60 1.15 -5.19
N PHE A 157 3.34 2.43 -5.48
CA PHE A 157 2.19 2.83 -6.27
C PHE A 157 2.56 3.45 -7.63
N THR A 158 3.44 4.45 -7.62
CA THR A 158 4.04 5.03 -8.83
C THR A 158 5.38 4.42 -9.20
N GLY A 159 6.10 3.89 -8.20
CA GLY A 159 7.48 3.42 -8.34
C GLY A 159 8.53 4.53 -8.24
N ASP A 160 8.12 5.79 -8.07
CA ASP A 160 9.03 6.95 -8.07
C ASP A 160 10.04 6.90 -6.92
N GLN A 161 9.56 6.61 -5.70
CA GLN A 161 10.42 6.49 -4.52
C GLN A 161 11.47 5.38 -4.69
N LEU A 162 11.05 4.20 -5.13
CA LEU A 162 11.96 3.07 -5.32
C LEU A 162 12.95 3.33 -6.47
N SER A 163 12.49 3.93 -7.59
CA SER A 163 13.38 4.36 -8.67
C SER A 163 14.44 5.34 -8.19
N GLY A 164 14.05 6.36 -7.42
CA GLY A 164 14.99 7.35 -6.88
C GLY A 164 16.05 6.71 -5.99
N VAL A 165 15.67 5.73 -5.16
CA VAL A 165 16.61 4.99 -4.29
C VAL A 165 17.56 4.12 -5.12
N ILE A 166 17.06 3.43 -6.15
CA ILE A 166 17.90 2.60 -7.02
C ILE A 166 18.87 3.45 -7.84
N GLU A 167 18.45 4.63 -8.29
CA GLU A 167 19.30 5.59 -8.99
C GLU A 167 20.39 6.16 -8.10
N GLN A 168 20.04 6.56 -6.87
CA GLN A 168 20.94 7.26 -5.98
C GLN A 168 21.90 6.31 -5.24
N PHE A 169 21.40 5.18 -4.77
CA PHE A 169 22.12 4.27 -3.88
C PHE A 169 22.17 2.84 -4.39
N GLY A 170 21.22 2.41 -5.22
CA GLY A 170 21.11 1.01 -5.69
C GLY A 170 22.07 0.62 -6.81
N GLY A 171 23.33 1.10 -6.82
CA GLY A 171 24.34 0.69 -7.80
C GLY A 171 24.48 -0.84 -7.87
N MET A 172 24.58 -1.50 -6.70
CA MET A 172 24.57 -2.97 -6.57
C MET A 172 23.25 -3.60 -7.00
N MET A 173 22.13 -2.89 -6.84
CA MET A 173 20.81 -3.41 -7.21
C MET A 173 20.67 -3.67 -8.69
N LYS A 174 21.51 -3.02 -9.52
CA LYS A 174 21.54 -3.24 -10.97
C LYS A 174 22.30 -4.51 -11.37
N SER A 175 22.90 -5.23 -10.43
CA SER A 175 23.52 -6.55 -10.67
C SER A 175 22.46 -7.61 -11.00
N PRO A 176 22.38 -8.12 -12.24
CA PRO A 176 21.32 -9.02 -12.64
C PRO A 176 21.32 -10.31 -11.80
N GLY A 177 20.13 -10.77 -11.40
CA GLY A 177 19.95 -12.07 -10.75
C GLY A 177 20.40 -12.15 -9.28
N LYS A 178 20.87 -11.04 -8.68
CA LYS A 178 21.25 -11.00 -7.26
C LYS A 178 20.34 -10.15 -6.39
N THR A 179 19.44 -9.38 -6.99
CA THR A 179 18.70 -8.35 -6.28
C THR A 179 17.21 -8.47 -6.55
N GLY A 180 16.39 -7.90 -5.69
CA GLY A 180 14.95 -7.88 -5.87
C GLY A 180 14.27 -6.81 -5.02
N ILE A 181 12.99 -6.58 -5.30
CA ILE A 181 12.12 -5.69 -4.54
C ILE A 181 11.00 -6.54 -3.93
N ILE A 182 10.70 -6.31 -2.66
CA ILE A 182 9.62 -6.97 -1.92
C ILE A 182 8.67 -5.90 -1.39
N VAL A 183 7.40 -6.00 -1.71
CA VAL A 183 6.37 -5.08 -1.19
C VAL A 183 5.12 -5.84 -0.79
N SER A 184 4.36 -5.31 0.17
CA SER A 184 3.08 -5.95 0.52
C SER A 184 2.03 -5.68 -0.56
N ILE A 185 1.95 -4.45 -1.06
CA ILE A 185 1.06 -4.02 -2.15
C ILE A 185 1.85 -3.37 -3.28
N ALA A 186 1.55 -3.75 -4.52
CA ALA A 186 2.07 -3.09 -5.71
C ALA A 186 0.93 -2.62 -6.63
N HIS A 187 0.97 -1.37 -7.06
CA HIS A 187 0.09 -0.89 -8.13
C HIS A 187 0.71 -1.16 -9.50
N GLU A 188 -0.12 -1.44 -10.50
CA GLU A 188 0.33 -1.77 -11.86
C GLU A 188 1.22 -0.70 -12.49
N LYS A 189 0.95 0.59 -12.25
CA LYS A 189 1.79 1.70 -12.72
C LYS A 189 3.23 1.62 -12.19
N ALA A 190 3.42 1.29 -10.91
CA ALA A 190 4.75 1.06 -10.36
C ALA A 190 5.43 -0.15 -10.98
N LEU A 191 4.69 -1.25 -11.15
CA LEU A 191 5.21 -2.47 -11.77
C LEU A 191 5.70 -2.20 -13.19
N GLU A 192 4.88 -1.54 -14.02
CA GLU A 192 5.22 -1.17 -15.39
C GLU A 192 6.45 -0.26 -15.44
N LYS A 193 6.48 0.78 -14.59
CA LYS A 193 7.62 1.71 -14.52
C LYS A 193 8.90 0.97 -14.13
N LEU A 194 8.89 0.24 -13.02
CA LEU A 194 10.07 -0.42 -12.48
C LEU A 194 10.56 -1.54 -13.42
N GLN A 195 9.65 -2.32 -14.02
CA GLN A 195 10.03 -3.35 -14.99
C GLN A 195 10.64 -2.74 -16.26
N LYS A 196 10.12 -1.60 -16.73
CA LYS A 196 10.68 -0.89 -17.88
C LYS A 196 12.05 -0.28 -17.58
N THR A 197 12.23 0.32 -16.40
CA THR A 197 13.46 1.02 -16.03
C THR A 197 14.56 0.05 -15.54
N TYR A 198 14.18 -1.02 -14.84
CA TYR A 198 15.11 -2.00 -14.26
C TYR A 198 14.66 -3.45 -14.53
N PRO A 199 14.67 -3.92 -15.80
CA PRO A 199 14.16 -5.24 -16.16
C PRO A 199 14.88 -6.42 -15.49
N GLY A 200 16.09 -6.20 -14.98
CA GLY A 200 16.87 -7.21 -14.24
C GLY A 200 16.54 -7.31 -12.75
N ILE A 201 15.67 -6.46 -12.21
CA ILE A 201 15.29 -6.44 -10.81
C ILE A 201 13.86 -6.99 -10.66
N PRO A 202 13.68 -8.27 -10.28
CA PRO A 202 12.36 -8.83 -10.04
C PRO A 202 11.65 -8.12 -8.88
N ILE A 203 10.32 -7.97 -9.03
CA ILE A 203 9.45 -7.36 -8.02
C ILE A 203 8.51 -8.44 -7.50
N PHE A 204 8.56 -8.68 -6.20
CA PHE A 204 7.72 -9.63 -5.50
C PHE A 204 6.70 -8.86 -4.66
N PHE A 205 5.43 -9.17 -4.86
CA PHE A 205 4.35 -8.51 -4.15
C PHE A 205 3.30 -9.50 -3.64
N GLY A 206 2.68 -9.16 -2.51
CA GLY A 206 1.57 -9.92 -1.94
C GLY A 206 0.29 -9.66 -2.70
N GLU A 207 -0.08 -8.38 -2.82
CA GLU A 207 -1.30 -7.93 -3.46
C GLU A 207 -1.00 -7.00 -4.63
N LYS A 208 -1.81 -7.09 -5.69
CA LYS A 208 -1.77 -6.18 -6.83
C LYS A 208 -2.97 -5.25 -6.78
N MET A 209 -2.72 -3.95 -6.93
CA MET A 209 -3.74 -2.94 -7.21
C MET A 209 -3.64 -2.46 -8.65
N SER A 210 -4.73 -1.88 -9.15
CA SER A 210 -4.88 -1.36 -10.51
C SER A 210 -5.67 -0.06 -10.50
N HIS A 211 -5.76 0.59 -11.67
CA HIS A 211 -6.62 1.75 -11.88
C HIS A 211 -8.10 1.48 -11.50
N LEU A 212 -8.56 0.22 -11.57
CA LEU A 212 -9.91 -0.19 -11.20
C LEU A 212 -10.25 -0.02 -9.70
N ASP A 213 -9.22 0.17 -8.87
CA ASP A 213 -9.33 0.42 -7.42
C ASP A 213 -9.35 1.93 -7.08
N GLY A 214 -9.16 2.79 -8.09
CA GLY A 214 -9.21 4.24 -7.98
C GLY A 214 -10.64 4.80 -8.00
N LEU A 215 -10.82 5.99 -7.41
CA LEU A 215 -12.12 6.64 -7.29
C LEU A 215 -12.83 6.82 -8.64
N LEU A 216 -12.11 7.16 -9.70
CA LEU A 216 -12.70 7.44 -11.01
C LEU A 216 -13.40 6.19 -11.58
N GLU A 217 -12.70 5.06 -11.61
CA GLU A 217 -13.27 3.80 -12.11
C GLU A 217 -14.34 3.24 -11.18
N LEU A 218 -14.17 3.38 -9.87
CA LEU A 218 -15.21 3.04 -8.91
C LEU A 218 -16.47 3.89 -9.10
N SER A 219 -16.32 5.18 -9.39
CA SER A 219 -17.45 6.08 -9.66
C SER A 219 -18.23 5.62 -10.90
N ASN A 220 -17.53 5.31 -11.99
CA ASN A 220 -18.15 4.78 -13.21
C ASN A 220 -18.90 3.47 -12.95
N ARG A 221 -18.30 2.57 -12.15
CA ARG A 221 -18.91 1.29 -11.77
C ARG A 221 -20.13 1.48 -10.88
N TRP A 222 -20.10 2.39 -9.92
CA TRP A 222 -21.26 2.67 -9.07
C TRP A 222 -22.44 3.21 -9.89
N ILE A 223 -22.18 4.02 -10.92
CA ILE A 223 -23.21 4.48 -11.85
C ILE A 223 -23.75 3.30 -12.66
N SER A 224 -22.89 2.50 -13.30
CA SER A 224 -23.33 1.41 -14.19
C SER A 224 -24.05 0.27 -13.47
N GLU A 225 -23.70 0.00 -12.21
CA GLU A 225 -24.35 -1.00 -11.36
C GLU A 225 -25.61 -0.46 -10.64
N GLY A 226 -25.95 0.82 -10.82
CA GLY A 226 -27.10 1.44 -10.15
C GLY A 226 -26.90 1.65 -8.64
N ASN A 227 -25.66 1.59 -8.15
CA ASN A 227 -25.30 1.88 -6.76
C ASN A 227 -25.26 3.39 -6.46
N TRP A 228 -25.20 4.23 -7.49
CA TRP A 228 -25.30 5.68 -7.40
C TRP A 228 -26.66 6.16 -7.89
N PRO A 229 -27.49 6.79 -7.04
CA PRO A 229 -28.89 7.10 -7.37
C PRO A 229 -29.09 8.47 -8.02
N TYR A 230 -28.04 9.30 -8.11
CA TYR A 230 -28.14 10.69 -8.53
C TYR A 230 -27.79 10.80 -10.01
N ILE A 231 -28.73 11.27 -10.81
CA ILE A 231 -28.61 11.31 -12.27
C ILE A 231 -27.93 12.61 -12.73
N GLU A 232 -28.10 13.69 -11.97
CA GLU A 232 -27.63 15.03 -12.35
C GLU A 232 -26.17 15.31 -11.96
N ILE A 233 -25.57 14.46 -11.13
CA ILE A 233 -24.19 14.63 -10.65
C ILE A 233 -23.54 13.27 -10.44
N THR A 234 -22.30 13.13 -10.88
CA THR A 234 -21.52 11.90 -10.70
C THR A 234 -20.86 11.85 -9.31
N PRO A 235 -20.50 10.65 -8.80
CA PRO A 235 -19.76 10.56 -7.52
C PRO A 235 -18.44 11.34 -7.56
N TYR A 236 -17.77 11.37 -8.72
CA TYR A 236 -16.51 12.09 -8.91
C TYR A 236 -16.69 13.61 -8.86
N GLU A 237 -17.75 14.15 -9.46
CA GLU A 237 -18.08 15.58 -9.37
C GLU A 237 -18.47 15.98 -7.94
N VAL A 238 -19.23 15.14 -7.23
CA VAL A 238 -19.52 15.36 -5.80
C VAL A 238 -18.22 15.39 -5.00
N TYR A 239 -17.31 14.46 -5.27
CA TYR A 239 -16.01 14.41 -4.62
C TYR A 239 -15.20 15.70 -4.83
N GLN A 240 -15.08 16.15 -6.08
CA GLN A 240 -14.40 17.41 -6.41
C GLN A 240 -15.04 18.60 -5.71
N SER A 241 -16.38 18.66 -5.70
CA SER A 241 -17.13 19.71 -5.01
C SER A 241 -16.84 19.74 -3.51
N VAL A 242 -16.81 18.57 -2.84
CA VAL A 242 -16.47 18.47 -1.40
C VAL A 242 -15.04 18.96 -1.13
N VAL A 243 -14.08 18.57 -1.98
CA VAL A 243 -12.69 19.03 -1.83
C VAL A 243 -12.61 20.56 -1.96
N GLU A 244 -13.29 21.13 -2.95
CA GLU A 244 -13.23 22.57 -3.22
C GLU A 244 -13.96 23.39 -2.14
N THR A 245 -15.17 22.98 -1.78
CA THR A 245 -16.09 23.83 -0.99
C THR A 245 -15.97 23.61 0.50
N LYS A 246 -15.72 22.36 0.93
CA LYS A 246 -15.67 21.96 2.35
C LYS A 246 -14.26 21.72 2.84
N CYS A 247 -13.45 21.00 2.06
CA CYS A 247 -12.10 20.67 2.52
C CYS A 247 -11.16 21.87 2.49
N ARG A 248 -11.16 22.65 1.41
CA ARG A 248 -10.36 23.89 1.28
C ARG A 248 -8.88 23.69 1.63
N PHE A 249 -8.27 22.64 1.08
CA PHE A 249 -6.85 22.37 1.27
C PHE A 249 -6.00 23.48 0.61
N GLU A 250 -4.92 23.89 1.29
CA GLU A 250 -3.98 24.89 0.76
C GLU A 250 -3.28 24.38 -0.51
N GLU A 251 -2.72 23.17 -0.43
CA GLU A 251 -2.16 22.46 -1.58
C GLU A 251 -3.18 21.45 -2.10
N LYS A 252 -3.69 21.64 -3.32
CA LYS A 252 -4.73 20.77 -3.89
C LYS A 252 -4.10 19.60 -4.63
N GLN A 253 -4.24 18.42 -4.05
CA GLN A 253 -3.88 17.15 -4.67
C GLN A 253 -5.04 16.15 -4.50
N PRO A 254 -6.25 16.43 -5.00
CA PRO A 254 -7.45 15.66 -4.66
C PRO A 254 -7.24 14.15 -4.84
N LEU A 255 -6.70 13.74 -5.98
CA LEU A 255 -6.44 12.34 -6.29
C LEU A 255 -5.12 11.80 -5.73
N GLY A 256 -4.52 12.49 -4.75
CA GLY A 256 -3.23 12.12 -4.20
C GLY A 256 -2.07 12.28 -5.19
N TYR A 257 -0.92 11.74 -4.80
CA TYR A 257 0.29 11.75 -5.61
C TYR A 257 0.06 11.09 -6.97
N ALA A 258 0.60 11.73 -8.02
CA ALA A 258 0.46 11.32 -9.43
C ALA A 258 -0.97 11.06 -9.93
N GLY A 259 -1.99 11.51 -9.19
CA GLY A 259 -3.40 11.43 -9.57
C GLY A 259 -4.00 10.03 -9.59
N LEU A 260 -3.48 9.07 -8.81
CA LEU A 260 -4.00 7.69 -8.80
C LEU A 260 -5.39 7.57 -8.15
N GLY A 261 -5.69 8.43 -7.18
CA GLY A 261 -7.00 8.52 -6.56
C GLY A 261 -7.40 7.25 -5.80
N LEU A 262 -6.44 6.57 -5.18
CA LEU A 262 -6.65 5.25 -4.59
C LEU A 262 -7.49 5.33 -3.31
N LEU A 263 -8.26 4.27 -3.08
CA LEU A 263 -8.98 4.05 -1.81
C LEU A 263 -8.21 3.05 -0.94
N VAL A 264 -6.97 3.34 -0.59
CA VAL A 264 -6.12 2.47 0.23
C VAL A 264 -5.68 3.17 1.51
N ALA A 265 -5.58 2.42 2.60
CA ALA A 265 -5.03 2.88 3.86
C ALA A 265 -4.46 1.70 4.65
N TYR A 266 -3.47 1.97 5.50
CA TYR A 266 -2.89 1.01 6.42
C TYR A 266 -3.25 1.36 7.86
N GLU A 267 -3.05 0.42 8.76
CA GLU A 267 -3.12 0.68 10.20
C GLU A 267 -2.08 1.70 10.64
N HIS A 268 -0.87 1.63 10.09
CA HIS A 268 0.25 2.49 10.46
C HIS A 268 0.38 3.76 9.63
N GLY A 269 -0.50 4.01 8.66
CA GLY A 269 -0.44 5.19 7.82
C GLY A 269 -1.30 5.10 6.57
N ILE A 270 -1.25 6.13 5.74
CA ILE A 270 -2.00 6.20 4.48
C ILE A 270 -1.08 6.66 3.35
N PRO A 271 -1.02 5.95 2.22
CA PRO A 271 -0.23 6.38 1.07
C PRO A 271 -0.68 7.73 0.53
N ASP A 272 0.27 8.54 0.07
CA ASP A 272 0.00 9.83 -0.57
C ASP A 272 -0.71 9.69 -1.91
N ASP A 273 -0.62 8.54 -2.58
CA ASP A 273 -1.42 8.18 -3.76
C ASP A 273 -2.93 8.02 -3.48
N SER A 274 -3.33 8.06 -2.20
CA SER A 274 -4.73 7.95 -1.77
C SER A 274 -5.43 9.29 -1.80
N LEU A 275 -6.77 9.27 -1.91
CA LEU A 275 -7.57 10.50 -1.94
C LEU A 275 -7.25 11.45 -0.80
N GLN A 276 -6.99 12.72 -1.12
CA GLN A 276 -6.45 13.72 -0.20
C GLN A 276 -7.25 13.89 1.08
N PHE A 277 -8.57 14.02 0.96
CA PHE A 277 -9.49 14.18 2.09
C PHE A 277 -9.57 13.00 3.05
N LEU A 278 -8.93 11.87 2.74
CA LEU A 278 -8.77 10.76 3.68
C LEU A 278 -7.66 11.05 4.69
N TRP A 279 -6.69 11.92 4.39
CA TRP A 279 -5.46 12.09 5.18
C TRP A 279 -5.04 13.54 5.45
N CYS A 280 -5.43 14.47 4.58
CA CYS A 280 -5.08 15.87 4.70
C CYS A 280 -6.04 16.58 5.66
N LYS A 281 -5.49 17.37 6.57
CA LYS A 281 -6.23 18.21 7.52
C LYS A 281 -6.24 19.64 7.03
N SER A 282 -7.36 20.32 7.22
CA SER A 282 -7.48 21.78 7.06
C SER A 282 -8.22 22.37 8.26
N GLU A 283 -8.44 23.69 8.25
CA GLU A 283 -9.26 24.35 9.28
C GLU A 283 -10.70 23.84 9.30
N SER A 284 -11.24 23.45 8.14
CA SER A 284 -12.62 23.01 7.96
C SER A 284 -12.78 21.49 7.76
N TRP A 285 -11.68 20.72 7.78
CA TRP A 285 -11.71 19.29 7.51
C TRP A 285 -10.88 18.46 8.47
N THR A 286 -11.53 17.46 9.06
CA THR A 286 -10.90 16.43 9.89
C THR A 286 -10.81 15.12 9.08
N PRO A 287 -9.61 14.65 8.71
CA PRO A 287 -9.45 13.45 7.89
C PRO A 287 -9.79 12.16 8.66
N LEU A 288 -10.06 11.09 7.90
CA LEU A 288 -10.32 9.76 8.46
C LEU A 288 -9.03 9.09 8.96
N PHE A 289 -7.88 9.43 8.40
CA PHE A 289 -6.57 8.90 8.75
C PHE A 289 -5.60 10.01 9.10
N ASN A 290 -4.68 9.70 10.00
CA ASN A 290 -3.51 10.53 10.22
C ASN A 290 -2.41 10.03 9.30
N ARG A 291 -1.63 10.95 8.73
CA ARG A 291 -0.43 10.63 7.98
C ARG A 291 0.77 10.51 8.90
#